data_AF-A0A6A6LJ72-F1
#
_entry.id   AF-A0A6A6LJ72-F1
#
_cell.length_a   1.000
_cell.length_b   1.000
_cell.length_c   1.000
_cell.angle_alpha   90.00
_cell.angle_beta   90.00
_cell.angle_gamma   90.00
#
_symmetry.space_group_name_H-M   'P 1'
#
loop_
_entity.id
_entity.type
_entity.pdbx_description
1 polymer ?
#
loop_
_entity_poly.entity_id
_entity_poly.type
_entity_poly.pdbx_seq_one_letter_code
_entity_poly.pdbx_strand_id
1 'polypeptide(L)'
;MFMSLSQMVEEMANMHQSFNEERMKMQLVESDHYSGIVEEVKNLTDEVEGKKRKLECWSKELDERQALIEFDRQKLDEEKKIKKMNDVRNNSPQLASVEQKKADENVLRMVEEQKREKEAALHKILQLEKELDAKQKLELEIKKLKAKIQMMKHLGNANNTALQMKLEVMTAELGQKDEDLAYVESLNQTLIMKERQINDELQEGRKELIQRMGEIDEKPFLNTFKQRFPPEEAQLQASTQCSLWQQYLNNAEWHPFKIINNAEGNSQEIVDDEDERLQNLKLEWGDDIYMAVVTALKELNEYNPSGRYVIPELWNFKEERKATLKEVIAYIVKNIKTLKRKR
;
A
#
# COMPACT_ATOMS: atom_id res chain seq x y z
N MET A 1 -0.30 -129.12 -71.49
CA MET A 1 -1.33 -128.91 -70.47
C MET A 1 -1.83 -127.48 -70.67
N PHE A 2 -2.88 -127.30 -71.46
CA PHE A 2 -3.39 -125.98 -71.88
C PHE A 2 -4.72 -125.74 -71.18
N MET A 3 -4.84 -124.61 -70.47
CA MET A 3 -6.09 -124.21 -69.80
C MET A 3 -7.17 -123.81 -70.81
N SER A 4 -8.43 -124.05 -70.48
CA SER A 4 -9.60 -123.67 -71.26
C SER A 4 -9.89 -122.16 -71.13
N LEU A 5 -10.37 -121.51 -72.19
CA LEU A 5 -10.72 -120.08 -72.21
C LEU A 5 -11.69 -119.68 -71.09
N SER A 6 -12.60 -120.59 -70.70
CA SER A 6 -13.57 -120.36 -69.62
C SER A 6 -12.90 -120.22 -68.24
N GLN A 7 -11.85 -121.00 -67.97
CA GLN A 7 -11.10 -120.91 -66.70
C GLN A 7 -10.30 -119.60 -66.62
N MET A 8 -9.77 -119.14 -67.76
CA MET A 8 -9.00 -117.89 -67.82
C MET A 8 -9.87 -116.64 -67.59
N VAL A 9 -11.13 -116.65 -68.06
CA VAL A 9 -12.10 -115.57 -67.80
C VAL A 9 -12.48 -115.54 -66.32
N GLU A 10 -12.66 -116.70 -65.69
CA GLU A 10 -13.02 -116.83 -64.28
C GLU A 10 -11.86 -116.40 -63.35
N GLU A 11 -10.62 -116.79 -63.65
CA GLU A 11 -9.42 -116.31 -62.94
C GLU A 11 -9.23 -114.80 -63.10
N MET A 12 -9.47 -114.25 -64.29
CA MET A 12 -9.39 -112.81 -64.53
C MET A 12 -10.43 -112.04 -63.71
N ALA A 13 -11.67 -112.54 -63.64
CA ALA A 13 -12.73 -111.94 -62.84
C ALA A 13 -12.41 -111.97 -61.34
N ASN A 14 -11.89 -113.09 -60.83
CA ASN A 14 -11.45 -113.23 -59.44
C ASN A 14 -10.28 -112.28 -59.11
N MET A 15 -9.29 -112.14 -59.99
CA MET A 15 -8.21 -111.17 -59.82
C MET A 15 -8.71 -109.73 -59.81
N HIS A 16 -9.65 -109.37 -60.69
CA HIS A 16 -10.24 -108.03 -60.72
C HIS A 16 -11.04 -107.73 -59.45
N GLN A 17 -11.78 -108.72 -58.93
CA GLN A 17 -12.50 -108.61 -57.67
C GLN A 17 -11.53 -108.42 -56.49
N SER A 18 -10.49 -109.26 -56.38
CA SER A 18 -9.48 -109.14 -55.33
C SER A 18 -8.75 -107.80 -55.38
N PHE A 19 -8.36 -107.33 -56.58
CA PHE A 19 -7.75 -106.02 -56.76
C PHE A 19 -8.68 -104.88 -56.30
N ASN A 20 -9.98 -104.95 -56.65
CA ASN A 20 -10.96 -103.97 -56.22
C ASN A 20 -11.17 -103.99 -54.70
N GLU A 21 -11.22 -105.17 -54.08
CA GLU A 21 -11.32 -105.31 -52.62
C GLU A 21 -10.09 -104.72 -51.90
N GLU A 22 -8.88 -104.99 -52.41
CA GLU A 22 -7.63 -104.42 -51.89
C GLU A 22 -7.61 -102.89 -52.04
N ARG A 23 -8.07 -102.37 -53.18
CA ARG A 23 -8.18 -100.93 -53.45
C ARG A 23 -9.16 -100.25 -52.48
N MET A 24 -10.30 -100.88 -52.20
CA MET A 24 -11.28 -100.35 -51.25
C MET A 24 -10.73 -100.35 -49.82
N LYS A 25 -10.01 -101.41 -49.40
CA LYS A 25 -9.33 -101.45 -48.09
C LYS A 25 -8.28 -100.35 -47.96
N MET A 26 -7.49 -100.13 -49.01
CA MET A 26 -6.47 -99.08 -49.03
C MET A 26 -7.11 -97.69 -48.93
N GLN A 27 -8.19 -97.44 -49.68
CA GLN A 27 -8.96 -96.19 -49.60
C GLN A 27 -9.61 -95.96 -48.23
N LEU A 28 -10.10 -97.04 -47.58
CA LEU A 28 -10.64 -96.97 -46.23
C LEU A 28 -9.57 -96.56 -45.21
N VAL A 29 -8.39 -97.19 -45.25
CA VAL A 29 -7.27 -96.87 -44.35
C VAL A 29 -6.79 -95.43 -44.56
N GLU A 30 -6.69 -94.97 -45.81
CA GLU A 30 -6.36 -93.58 -46.13
C GLU A 30 -7.43 -92.63 -45.58
N SER A 31 -8.72 -92.91 -45.82
CA SER A 31 -9.83 -92.09 -45.32
C SER A 31 -9.84 -91.99 -43.79
N ASP A 32 -9.63 -93.10 -43.09
CA ASP A 32 -9.57 -93.15 -41.63
C ASP A 32 -8.37 -92.35 -41.10
N HIS A 33 -7.21 -92.46 -41.76
CA HIS A 33 -6.02 -91.69 -41.41
C HIS A 33 -6.24 -90.18 -41.60
N TYR A 34 -6.82 -89.77 -42.73
CA TYR A 34 -7.18 -88.37 -42.98
C TYR A 34 -8.20 -87.85 -41.96
N SER A 35 -9.20 -88.67 -41.60
CA SER A 35 -10.18 -88.30 -40.57
C SER A 35 -9.51 -88.04 -39.22
N GLY A 36 -8.55 -88.88 -38.82
CA GLY A 36 -7.78 -88.69 -37.58
C GLY A 36 -6.97 -87.39 -37.57
N ILE A 37 -6.29 -87.07 -38.69
CA ILE A 37 -5.54 -85.81 -38.83
C ILE A 37 -6.49 -84.61 -38.74
N VAL A 38 -7.65 -84.65 -39.40
CA VAL A 38 -8.62 -83.55 -39.37
C VAL A 38 -9.14 -83.31 -37.95
N GLU A 39 -9.40 -84.38 -37.20
CA GLU A 39 -9.84 -84.28 -35.82
C GLU A 39 -8.75 -83.71 -34.90
N GLU A 40 -7.48 -84.11 -35.08
CA GLU A 40 -6.35 -83.55 -34.35
C GLU A 40 -6.13 -82.06 -34.67
N VAL A 41 -6.18 -81.67 -35.94
CA VAL A 41 -6.09 -80.26 -36.37
C VAL A 41 -7.21 -79.44 -35.75
N LYS A 42 -8.43 -79.98 -35.69
CA LYS A 42 -9.57 -79.33 -35.03
C LYS A 42 -9.32 -79.14 -33.54
N ASN A 43 -8.89 -80.19 -32.84
CA ASN A 43 -8.59 -80.12 -31.40
C ASN A 43 -7.49 -79.10 -31.07
N LEU A 44 -6.42 -79.07 -31.87
CA LEU A 44 -5.34 -78.08 -31.72
C LEU A 44 -5.83 -76.66 -32.02
N THR A 45 -6.68 -76.49 -33.02
CA THR A 45 -7.29 -75.19 -33.34
C THR A 45 -8.13 -74.68 -32.18
N ASP A 46 -8.96 -75.55 -31.58
CA ASP A 46 -9.77 -75.21 -30.41
C ASP A 46 -8.89 -74.83 -29.19
N GLU A 47 -7.77 -75.53 -28.99
CA GLU A 47 -6.81 -75.21 -27.93
C GLU A 47 -6.13 -73.84 -28.13
N VAL A 48 -5.71 -73.55 -29.36
CA VAL A 48 -5.10 -72.26 -29.73
C VAL A 48 -6.10 -71.12 -29.55
N GLU A 49 -7.35 -71.30 -30.01
CA GLU A 49 -8.41 -70.32 -29.82
C GLU A 49 -8.70 -70.09 -28.33
N GLY A 50 -8.66 -71.14 -27.52
CA GLY A 50 -8.80 -71.06 -26.07
C GLY A 50 -7.67 -70.27 -25.39
N LYS A 51 -6.41 -70.50 -25.80
CA LYS A 51 -5.25 -69.74 -25.29
C LYS A 51 -5.30 -68.28 -25.71
N LYS A 52 -5.71 -67.99 -26.96
CA LYS A 52 -5.89 -66.63 -27.47
C LYS A 52 -6.92 -65.85 -26.65
N ARG A 53 -8.08 -66.44 -26.35
CA ARG A 53 -9.10 -65.81 -25.49
C ARG A 53 -8.58 -65.50 -24.08
N LYS A 54 -7.76 -66.39 -23.50
CA LYS A 54 -7.14 -66.13 -22.19
C LYS A 54 -6.16 -64.96 -22.24
N LEU A 55 -5.32 -64.89 -23.27
CA LEU A 55 -4.39 -63.76 -23.47
C LEU A 55 -5.15 -62.44 -23.66
N GLU A 56 -6.25 -62.44 -24.40
CA GLU A 56 -7.11 -61.24 -24.55
C GLU A 56 -7.72 -60.80 -23.22
N CYS A 57 -8.19 -61.73 -22.38
CA CYS A 57 -8.66 -61.40 -21.02
C CYS A 57 -7.55 -60.82 -20.15
N TRP A 58 -6.36 -61.44 -20.14
CA TRP A 58 -5.23 -60.92 -19.36
C TRP A 58 -4.73 -59.57 -19.86
N SER A 59 -4.77 -59.32 -21.17
CA SER A 59 -4.43 -58.00 -21.74
C SER A 59 -5.38 -56.93 -21.22
N LYS A 60 -6.70 -57.20 -21.22
CA LYS A 60 -7.69 -56.25 -20.69
C LYS A 60 -7.48 -55.98 -19.20
N GLU A 61 -7.23 -57.01 -18.41
CA GLU A 61 -6.99 -56.85 -16.97
C GLU A 61 -5.69 -56.09 -16.70
N LEU A 62 -4.66 -56.27 -17.53
CA LEU A 62 -3.42 -55.49 -17.47
C LEU A 62 -3.68 -54.01 -17.74
N ASP A 63 -4.45 -53.70 -18.79
CA ASP A 63 -4.81 -52.33 -19.18
C ASP A 63 -5.62 -51.63 -18.07
N GLU A 64 -6.57 -52.34 -17.45
CA GLU A 64 -7.35 -51.83 -16.31
C GLU A 64 -6.46 -51.53 -15.09
N ARG A 65 -5.54 -52.43 -14.75
CA ARG A 65 -4.59 -52.22 -13.65
C ARG A 65 -3.63 -51.06 -13.94
N GLN A 66 -3.16 -50.93 -15.17
CA GLN A 66 -2.29 -49.83 -15.58
C GLN A 66 -3.01 -48.49 -15.44
N ALA A 67 -4.28 -48.41 -15.86
CA ALA A 67 -5.09 -47.20 -15.70
C ALA A 67 -5.28 -46.81 -14.23
N LEU A 68 -5.50 -47.80 -13.34
CA LEU A 68 -5.62 -47.56 -11.90
C LEU A 68 -4.31 -47.03 -11.29
N ILE A 69 -3.17 -47.59 -11.67
CA ILE A 69 -1.85 -47.13 -11.22
C ILE A 69 -1.57 -45.69 -11.68
N GLU A 70 -1.92 -45.37 -12.94
CA GLU A 70 -1.76 -44.02 -13.49
C GLU A 70 -2.62 -43.01 -12.72
N PHE A 71 -3.86 -43.38 -12.39
CA PHE A 71 -4.79 -42.57 -11.59
C PHE A 71 -4.27 -42.32 -10.16
N ASP A 72 -3.81 -43.37 -9.47
CA ASP A 72 -3.26 -43.24 -8.12
C ASP A 72 -2.00 -42.37 -8.11
N ARG A 73 -1.14 -42.48 -9.13
CA ARG A 73 0.05 -41.62 -9.27
C ARG A 73 -0.34 -40.15 -9.40
N GLN A 74 -1.34 -39.84 -10.24
CA GLN A 74 -1.82 -38.47 -10.42
C GLN A 74 -2.36 -37.89 -9.10
N LYS A 75 -3.17 -38.66 -8.38
CA LYS A 75 -3.71 -38.26 -7.08
C LYS A 75 -2.61 -37.94 -6.07
N LEU A 76 -1.58 -38.79 -6.00
CA LEU A 76 -0.46 -38.61 -5.08
C LEU A 76 0.39 -37.37 -5.42
N ASP A 77 0.52 -37.05 -6.70
CA ASP A 77 1.18 -35.83 -7.16
C ASP A 77 0.36 -34.55 -6.87
N GLU A 78 -0.97 -34.62 -6.98
CA GLU A 78 -1.87 -33.54 -6.57
C GLU A 78 -1.83 -33.31 -5.06
N GLU A 79 -1.85 -34.36 -4.24
CA GLU A 79 -1.70 -34.25 -2.79
C GLU A 79 -0.36 -33.60 -2.40
N LYS A 80 0.74 -33.97 -3.07
CA LYS A 80 2.05 -33.32 -2.89
C LYS A 80 2.02 -31.83 -3.24
N LYS A 81 1.34 -31.44 -4.32
CA LYS A 81 1.19 -30.03 -4.72
C LYS A 81 0.37 -29.26 -3.68
N ILE A 82 -0.75 -29.82 -3.23
CA ILE A 82 -1.60 -29.22 -2.19
C ILE A 82 -0.81 -29.01 -0.89
N LYS A 83 -0.05 -30.01 -0.46
CA LYS A 83 0.78 -29.92 0.75
C LYS A 83 1.80 -28.78 0.65
N LYS A 84 2.55 -28.69 -0.46
CA LYS A 84 3.49 -27.58 -0.71
C LYS A 84 2.80 -26.21 -0.68
N MET A 85 1.63 -26.10 -1.30
CA MET A 85 0.88 -24.84 -1.31
C MET A 85 0.39 -24.45 0.09
N ASN A 86 -0.03 -25.43 0.89
CA ASN A 86 -0.42 -25.21 2.29
C ASN A 86 0.77 -24.81 3.17
N ASP A 87 1.95 -25.39 2.98
CA ASP A 87 3.17 -25.01 3.71
C ASP A 87 3.55 -23.54 3.42
N VAL A 88 3.49 -23.13 2.15
CA VAL A 88 3.71 -21.73 1.75
C VAL A 88 2.61 -20.82 2.32
N ARG A 89 1.34 -21.24 2.24
CA ARG A 89 0.19 -20.48 2.75
C ARG A 89 0.19 -20.35 4.28
N ASN A 90 0.74 -21.31 5.01
CA ASN A 90 0.83 -21.25 6.47
C ASN A 90 2.02 -20.40 6.94
N ASN A 91 3.17 -20.45 6.24
CA ASN A 91 4.35 -19.67 6.59
C ASN A 91 4.21 -18.16 6.26
N SER A 92 3.51 -17.81 5.19
CA SER A 92 3.36 -16.42 4.74
C SER A 92 2.65 -15.51 5.78
N PRO A 93 1.48 -15.87 6.34
CA PRO A 93 0.81 -15.10 7.40
C PRO A 93 1.64 -14.97 8.67
N GLN A 94 2.42 -16.00 9.02
CA GLN A 94 3.26 -15.99 10.23
C GLN A 94 4.41 -14.99 10.08
N LEU A 95 5.07 -14.95 8.92
CA LEU A 95 6.09 -13.97 8.60
C LEU A 95 5.52 -12.54 8.61
N ALA A 96 4.36 -12.34 7.98
CA ALA A 96 3.68 -11.04 7.98
C ALA A 96 3.27 -10.59 9.40
N SER A 97 2.78 -11.52 10.24
CA SER A 97 2.40 -11.22 11.63
C SER A 97 3.61 -10.84 12.49
N VAL A 98 4.74 -11.54 12.33
CA VAL A 98 5.98 -11.22 13.05
C VAL A 98 6.52 -9.86 12.62
N GLU A 99 6.47 -9.55 11.33
CA GLU A 99 6.93 -8.26 10.82
C GLU A 99 6.02 -7.10 11.25
N GLN A 100 4.71 -7.33 11.31
CA GLN A 100 3.74 -6.39 11.89
C GLN A 100 4.03 -6.13 13.37
N LYS A 101 4.21 -7.18 14.19
CA LYS A 101 4.55 -7.02 15.62
C LYS A 101 5.83 -6.20 15.83
N LYS A 102 6.87 -6.44 15.02
CA LYS A 102 8.11 -5.65 15.07
C LYS A 102 7.88 -4.19 14.68
N ALA A 103 7.00 -3.91 13.72
CA ALA A 103 6.64 -2.55 13.36
C ALA A 103 5.90 -1.85 14.51
N ASP A 104 4.91 -2.53 15.11
CA ASP A 104 4.10 -2.01 16.22
C ASP A 104 4.97 -1.69 17.45
N GLU A 105 5.91 -2.57 17.81
CA GLU A 105 6.86 -2.34 18.91
C GLU A 105 7.77 -1.13 18.67
N ASN A 106 8.20 -0.90 17.42
CA ASN A 106 9.02 0.26 17.08
C ASN A 106 8.20 1.56 17.18
N VAL A 107 6.94 1.55 16.72
CA VAL A 107 6.03 2.71 16.84
C VAL A 107 5.79 3.05 18.30
N LEU A 108 5.51 2.05 19.13
CA LEU A 108 5.29 2.25 20.57
C LEU A 108 6.50 2.93 21.23
N ARG A 109 7.72 2.48 20.90
CA ARG A 109 8.95 3.08 21.41
C ARG A 109 9.12 4.54 20.98
N MET A 110 8.79 4.87 19.73
CA MET A 110 8.85 6.24 19.22
C MET A 110 7.84 7.16 19.91
N VAL A 111 6.62 6.67 20.16
CA VAL A 111 5.59 7.43 20.89
C VAL A 111 6.05 7.72 22.32
N GLU A 112 6.64 6.74 23.00
CA GLU A 112 7.16 6.92 24.35
C GLU A 112 8.33 7.93 24.40
N GLU A 113 9.23 7.89 23.41
CA GLU A 113 10.32 8.87 23.27
C GLU A 113 9.78 10.28 23.07
N GLN A 114 8.83 10.47 22.16
CA GLN A 114 8.16 11.76 21.92
C GLN A 114 7.45 12.30 23.16
N LYS A 115 6.83 11.41 23.95
CA LYS A 115 6.21 11.79 25.22
C LYS A 115 7.25 12.32 26.21
N ARG A 116 8.40 11.66 26.35
CA ARG A 116 9.51 12.12 27.20
C ARG A 116 10.09 13.45 26.72
N GLU A 117 10.30 13.61 25.42
CA GLU A 117 10.79 14.87 24.83
C GLU A 117 9.81 16.02 25.12
N LYS A 118 8.50 15.77 24.98
CA LYS A 118 7.45 16.75 25.31
C LYS A 118 7.46 17.13 26.79
N GLU A 119 7.57 16.16 27.69
CA GLU A 119 7.65 16.41 29.13
C GLU A 119 8.91 17.22 29.50
N ALA A 120 10.06 16.90 28.90
CA ALA A 120 11.30 17.65 29.08
C ALA A 120 11.19 19.11 28.58
N ALA A 121 10.55 19.32 27.42
CA ALA A 121 10.29 20.65 26.88
C ALA A 121 9.37 21.47 27.79
N LEU A 122 8.29 20.87 28.31
CA LEU A 122 7.40 21.52 29.27
C LEU A 122 8.14 21.93 30.56
N HIS A 123 8.99 21.04 31.08
CA HIS A 123 9.85 21.38 32.22
C HIS A 123 10.77 22.57 31.92
N LYS A 124 11.32 22.65 30.71
CA LYS A 124 12.20 23.76 30.31
C LYS A 124 11.43 25.08 30.17
N ILE A 125 10.23 25.05 29.59
CA ILE A 125 9.34 26.22 29.51
C ILE A 125 9.05 26.76 30.91
N LEU A 126 8.67 25.89 31.83
CA LEU A 126 8.37 26.28 33.21
C LEU A 126 9.60 26.85 33.94
N GLN A 127 10.81 26.39 33.61
CA GLN A 127 12.04 27.00 34.12
C GLN A 127 12.25 28.41 33.54
N LEU A 128 12.08 28.57 32.23
CA LEU A 128 12.25 29.85 31.54
C LEU A 128 11.22 30.89 32.01
N GLU A 129 9.99 30.49 32.30
CA GLU A 129 8.96 31.37 32.88
C GLU A 129 9.41 31.93 34.24
N LYS A 130 9.99 31.09 35.11
CA LYS A 130 10.54 31.54 36.40
C LYS A 130 11.73 32.49 36.23
N GLU A 131 12.60 32.22 35.25
CA GLU A 131 13.74 33.09 34.92
C GLU A 131 13.24 34.45 34.38
N LEU A 132 12.17 34.45 33.58
CA LEU A 132 11.53 35.66 33.07
C LEU A 132 10.93 36.50 34.19
N ASP A 133 10.19 35.89 35.12
CA ASP A 133 9.64 36.57 36.30
C ASP A 133 10.74 37.20 37.16
N ALA A 134 11.85 36.47 37.35
CA ALA A 134 13.02 36.99 38.07
C ALA A 134 13.67 38.18 37.34
N LYS A 135 13.79 38.11 36.00
CA LYS A 135 14.30 39.22 35.18
C LYS A 135 13.42 40.47 35.33
N GLN A 136 12.10 40.33 35.21
CA GLN A 136 11.17 41.45 35.36
C GLN A 136 11.27 42.10 36.74
N LYS A 137 11.45 41.31 37.80
CA LYS A 137 11.67 41.82 39.16
C LYS A 137 12.97 42.63 39.27
N LEU A 138 14.06 42.13 38.69
CA LEU A 138 15.35 42.84 38.65
C LEU A 138 15.26 44.15 37.86
N GLU A 139 14.57 44.18 36.72
CA GLU A 139 14.36 45.41 35.94
C GLU A 139 13.63 46.49 36.76
N LEU A 140 12.64 46.10 37.57
CA LEU A 140 11.95 47.02 38.48
C LEU A 140 12.88 47.56 39.58
N GLU A 141 13.75 46.71 40.14
CA GLU A 141 14.76 47.13 41.13
C GLU A 141 15.80 48.08 40.52
N ILE A 142 16.28 47.79 39.31
CA ILE A 142 17.19 48.67 38.56
C ILE A 142 16.55 50.04 38.33
N LYS A 143 15.29 50.10 37.89
CA LYS A 143 14.56 51.37 37.72
C LYS A 143 14.45 52.15 39.04
N LYS A 144 14.14 51.47 40.15
CA LYS A 144 14.09 52.09 41.49
C LYS A 144 15.45 52.66 41.92
N LEU A 145 16.53 51.91 41.70
CA LEU A 145 17.89 52.36 42.03
C LEU A 145 18.34 53.53 41.13
N LYS A 146 18.10 53.48 39.82
CA LYS A 146 18.37 54.59 38.88
C LYS A 146 17.67 55.89 39.36
N ALA A 147 16.40 55.80 39.74
CA ALA A 147 15.65 56.94 40.28
C ALA A 147 16.24 57.49 41.60
N LYS A 148 16.64 56.59 42.52
CA LYS A 148 17.26 56.97 43.80
C LYS A 148 18.61 57.65 43.64
N ILE A 149 19.46 57.15 42.73
CA ILE A 149 20.75 57.76 42.39
C ILE A 149 20.53 59.16 41.80
N GLN A 150 19.55 59.30 40.92
CA GLN A 150 19.21 60.59 40.33
C GLN A 150 18.75 61.60 41.40
N MET A 151 17.89 61.20 42.34
CA MET A 151 17.51 62.03 43.49
C MET A 151 18.72 62.41 44.35
N MET A 152 19.61 61.47 44.68
CA MET A 152 20.82 61.74 45.47
C MET A 152 21.81 62.68 44.77
N LYS A 153 21.96 62.58 43.44
CA LYS A 153 22.74 63.54 42.64
C LYS A 153 22.16 64.96 42.73
N HIS A 154 20.85 65.10 42.80
CA HIS A 154 20.19 66.40 42.96
C HIS A 154 20.22 66.94 44.41
N LEU A 155 20.40 66.07 45.42
CA LEU A 155 20.41 66.40 46.85
C LEU A 155 21.81 66.55 47.47
N GLY A 156 22.88 66.20 46.75
CA GLY A 156 24.24 66.12 47.29
C GLY A 156 24.98 67.45 47.33
N ASN A 157 25.28 67.96 48.53
CA ASN A 157 26.29 68.98 48.75
C ASN A 157 27.70 68.35 48.63
N ALA A 158 28.63 68.99 47.91
CA ALA A 158 29.83 68.41 47.32
C ALA A 158 30.90 67.79 48.26
N ASN A 159 30.68 67.68 49.58
CA ASN A 159 31.72 67.36 50.57
C ASN A 159 31.50 66.07 51.39
N ASN A 160 30.54 65.21 51.06
CA ASN A 160 30.31 63.98 51.84
C ASN A 160 30.92 62.74 51.16
N THR A 161 32.16 62.39 51.54
CA THR A 161 32.97 61.29 50.97
C THR A 161 32.27 59.93 51.02
N ALA A 162 31.46 59.68 52.06
CA ALA A 162 30.69 58.44 52.20
C ALA A 162 29.54 58.33 51.18
N LEU A 163 28.93 59.46 50.79
CA LEU A 163 27.93 59.51 49.71
C LEU A 163 28.58 59.25 48.35
N GLN A 164 29.81 59.73 48.15
CA GLN A 164 30.55 59.55 46.90
C GLN A 164 31.00 58.10 46.67
N MET A 165 31.56 57.44 47.69
CA MET A 165 31.88 56.01 47.62
C MET A 165 30.62 55.15 47.36
N LYS A 166 29.50 55.50 47.99
CA LYS A 166 28.23 54.78 47.78
C LYS A 166 27.66 54.98 46.38
N LEU A 167 27.87 56.15 45.77
CA LEU A 167 27.54 56.43 44.38
C LEU A 167 28.43 55.63 43.41
N GLU A 168 29.72 55.51 43.68
CA GLU A 168 30.64 54.71 42.87
C GLU A 168 30.27 53.22 42.87
N VAL A 169 30.01 52.63 44.05
CA VAL A 169 29.57 51.23 44.18
C VAL A 169 28.26 51.00 43.43
N MET A 170 27.26 51.87 43.61
CA MET A 170 26.00 51.74 42.87
C MET A 170 26.16 51.92 41.35
N THR A 171 27.12 52.72 40.90
CA THR A 171 27.38 52.92 39.47
C THR A 171 28.06 51.68 38.86
N ALA A 172 28.98 51.04 39.60
CA ALA A 172 29.61 49.80 39.18
C ALA A 172 28.62 48.62 39.14
N GLU A 173 27.77 48.47 40.17
CA GLU A 173 26.70 47.46 40.18
C GLU A 173 25.72 47.66 39.02
N LEU A 174 25.40 48.91 38.69
CA LEU A 174 24.54 49.25 37.55
C LEU A 174 25.18 48.89 36.21
N GLY A 175 26.48 49.15 36.04
CA GLY A 175 27.23 48.77 34.85
C GLY A 175 27.22 47.25 34.62
N GLN A 176 27.51 46.47 35.67
CA GLN A 176 27.45 45.01 35.59
C GLN A 176 26.04 44.51 35.20
N LYS A 177 24.99 45.12 35.76
CA LYS A 177 23.60 44.75 35.43
C LYS A 177 23.21 45.13 34.00
N ASP A 178 23.68 46.26 33.48
CA ASP A 178 23.44 46.66 32.09
C ASP A 178 24.18 45.72 31.12
N GLU A 179 25.39 45.24 31.45
CA GLU A 179 26.12 44.21 30.68
C GLU A 179 25.41 42.84 30.71
N ASP A 180 24.97 42.38 31.88
CA ASP A 180 24.20 41.14 32.04
C ASP A 180 22.92 41.19 31.21
N LEU A 181 22.23 42.35 31.19
CA LEU A 181 21.02 42.55 30.41
C LEU A 181 21.29 42.46 28.90
N ALA A 182 22.35 43.13 28.41
CA ALA A 182 22.74 43.08 27.01
C ALA A 182 23.08 41.66 26.54
N TYR A 183 23.75 40.86 27.39
CA TYR A 183 24.02 39.45 27.11
C TYR A 183 22.72 38.64 26.97
N VAL A 184 21.77 38.82 27.89
CA VAL A 184 20.46 38.13 27.82
C VAL A 184 19.67 38.55 26.59
N GLU A 185 19.70 39.82 26.20
CA GLU A 185 19.02 40.33 25.00
C GLU A 185 19.60 39.73 23.71
N SER A 186 20.93 39.66 23.61
CA SER A 186 21.64 39.01 22.49
C SER A 186 21.31 37.52 22.39
N LEU A 187 21.31 36.81 23.53
CA LEU A 187 20.94 35.39 23.57
C LEU A 187 19.47 35.20 23.14
N ASN A 188 18.55 36.06 23.60
CA ASN A 188 17.15 35.99 23.22
C ASN A 188 16.94 36.21 21.71
N GLN A 189 17.62 37.19 21.11
CA GLN A 189 17.58 37.40 19.66
C GLN A 189 18.07 36.17 18.89
N THR A 190 19.16 35.55 19.36
CA THR A 190 19.70 34.32 18.75
C THR A 190 18.70 33.16 18.85
N LEU A 191 18.06 32.99 20.00
CA LEU A 191 17.05 31.96 20.20
C LEU A 191 15.83 32.18 19.29
N ILE A 192 15.35 33.41 19.14
CA ILE A 192 14.24 33.75 18.22
C ILE A 192 14.61 33.40 16.78
N MET A 193 15.82 33.71 16.34
CA MET A 193 16.28 33.36 14.99
C MET A 193 16.31 31.84 14.79
N LYS A 194 16.82 31.08 15.77
CA LYS A 194 16.86 29.63 15.72
C LYS A 194 15.47 28.99 15.77
N GLU A 195 14.57 29.53 16.57
CA GLU A 195 13.18 29.09 16.65
C GLU A 195 12.48 29.27 15.30
N ARG A 196 12.62 30.44 14.67
CA ARG A 196 12.06 30.70 13.33
C ARG A 196 12.60 29.71 12.32
N GLN A 197 13.91 29.50 12.28
CA GLN A 197 14.55 28.56 11.37
C GLN A 197 14.00 27.13 11.54
N ILE A 198 13.94 26.63 12.79
CA ILE A 198 13.43 25.29 13.07
C ILE A 198 11.93 25.18 12.75
N ASN A 199 11.15 26.23 13.02
CA ASN A 199 9.74 26.27 12.69
C ASN A 199 9.54 26.26 11.17
N ASP A 200 10.35 26.98 10.40
CA ASP A 200 10.27 26.95 8.93
C ASP A 200 10.55 25.53 8.39
N GLU A 201 11.61 24.87 8.88
CA GLU A 201 11.92 23.47 8.54
C GLU A 201 10.76 22.51 8.93
N LEU A 202 10.14 22.73 10.09
CA LEU A 202 8.98 21.95 10.54
C LEU A 202 7.76 22.16 9.64
N GLN A 203 7.49 23.40 9.23
CA GLN A 203 6.38 23.73 8.34
C GLN A 203 6.59 23.13 6.95
N GLU A 204 7.82 23.17 6.41
CA GLU A 204 8.17 22.50 5.16
C GLU A 204 7.91 20.98 5.25
N GLY A 205 8.40 20.33 6.31
CA GLY A 205 8.16 18.89 6.52
C GLY A 205 6.68 18.54 6.69
N ARG A 206 5.86 19.43 7.27
CA ARG A 206 4.40 19.26 7.35
C ARG A 206 3.74 19.37 5.99
N LYS A 207 4.15 20.32 5.15
CA LYS A 207 3.62 20.49 3.78
C LYS A 207 3.87 19.26 2.91
N GLU A 208 4.95 18.52 3.15
CA GLU A 208 5.25 17.27 2.43
C GLU A 208 4.35 16.08 2.84
N LEU A 209 3.65 16.17 3.96
CA LEU A 209 2.88 15.06 4.53
C LEU A 209 1.38 15.37 4.67
N ILE A 210 1.00 16.63 4.69
CA ILE A 210 -0.35 17.08 4.99
C ILE A 210 -0.90 17.86 3.80
N GLN A 211 -2.02 17.39 3.26
CA GLN A 211 -2.85 18.13 2.31
C GLN A 211 -4.04 18.74 3.04
N ARG A 212 -4.42 19.96 2.67
CA ARG A 212 -5.54 20.69 3.27
C ARG A 212 -6.77 20.54 2.37
N MET A 213 -7.58 19.52 2.67
CA MET A 213 -8.78 19.19 1.89
C MET A 213 -9.81 20.30 1.98
N GLY A 214 -10.25 20.79 0.82
CA GLY A 214 -11.21 21.86 0.72
C GLY A 214 -10.63 23.27 0.74
N GLU A 215 -9.30 23.40 0.72
CA GLU A 215 -8.63 24.68 0.50
C GLU A 215 -8.44 24.91 -0.99
N ILE A 216 -8.86 26.08 -1.47
CA ILE A 216 -8.69 26.46 -2.88
C ILE A 216 -7.20 26.64 -3.20
N ASP A 217 -6.72 26.03 -4.30
CA ASP A 217 -5.39 26.34 -4.82
C ASP A 217 -5.36 27.80 -5.32
N GLU A 218 -4.49 28.62 -4.73
CA GLU A 218 -4.35 30.03 -5.07
C GLU A 218 -3.59 30.24 -6.40
N LYS A 219 -2.85 29.23 -6.90
CA LYS A 219 -2.02 29.39 -8.12
C LYS A 219 -2.83 29.77 -9.37
N PRO A 220 -3.99 29.16 -9.67
CA PRO A 220 -4.85 29.60 -10.78
C PRO A 220 -5.28 31.07 -10.68
N PHE A 221 -5.60 31.53 -9.47
CA PHE A 221 -5.90 32.94 -9.21
C PHE A 221 -4.70 33.82 -9.51
N LEU A 222 -3.53 33.51 -8.94
CA LEU A 222 -2.32 34.29 -9.18
C LEU A 222 -1.92 34.35 -10.66
N ASN A 223 -2.01 33.24 -11.37
CA ASN A 223 -1.65 33.18 -12.79
C ASN A 223 -2.59 34.02 -13.66
N THR A 224 -3.90 33.92 -13.42
CA THR A 224 -4.91 34.68 -14.16
C THR A 224 -4.82 36.18 -13.87
N PHE A 225 -4.61 36.55 -12.60
CA PHE A 225 -4.57 37.95 -12.19
C PHE A 225 -3.27 38.64 -12.62
N LYS A 226 -2.13 37.93 -12.66
CA LYS A 226 -0.88 38.46 -13.24
C LYS A 226 -1.00 38.85 -14.71
N GLN A 227 -1.93 38.23 -15.45
CA GLN A 227 -2.18 38.57 -16.86
C GLN A 227 -3.13 39.77 -17.03
N ARG A 228 -3.97 40.05 -16.02
CA ARG A 228 -5.05 41.06 -16.11
C ARG A 228 -4.77 42.34 -15.31
N PHE A 229 -3.88 42.29 -14.32
CA PHE A 229 -3.61 43.40 -13.41
C PHE A 229 -2.12 43.75 -13.33
N PRO A 230 -1.76 44.98 -12.92
CA PRO A 230 -0.38 45.35 -12.62
C PRO A 230 0.24 44.42 -11.56
N PRO A 231 1.55 44.12 -11.62
CA PRO A 231 2.21 43.22 -10.68
C PRO A 231 2.01 43.57 -9.20
N GLU A 232 1.95 44.87 -8.89
CA GLU A 232 1.77 45.40 -7.53
C GLU A 232 0.37 45.06 -6.96
N GLU A 233 -0.63 44.91 -7.82
CA GLU A 233 -2.03 44.68 -7.44
C GLU A 233 -2.46 43.23 -7.67
N ALA A 234 -1.86 42.53 -8.63
CA ALA A 234 -2.25 41.18 -9.04
C ALA A 234 -2.25 40.18 -7.88
N GLN A 235 -1.24 40.24 -7.01
CA GLN A 235 -1.14 39.34 -5.86
C GLN A 235 -2.24 39.61 -4.82
N LEU A 236 -2.48 40.88 -4.49
CA LEU A 236 -3.50 41.27 -3.52
C LEU A 236 -4.90 40.91 -4.02
N GLN A 237 -5.18 41.17 -5.31
CA GLN A 237 -6.47 40.89 -5.93
C GLN A 237 -6.73 39.37 -6.04
N ALA A 238 -5.74 38.59 -6.46
CA ALA A 238 -5.84 37.13 -6.49
C ALA A 238 -6.18 36.55 -5.12
N SER A 239 -5.46 37.00 -4.07
CA SER A 239 -5.67 36.51 -2.71
C SER A 239 -7.02 36.90 -2.14
N THR A 240 -7.49 38.12 -2.44
CA THR A 240 -8.82 38.61 -2.06
C THR A 240 -9.92 37.76 -2.70
N GLN A 241 -9.78 37.45 -3.99
CA GLN A 241 -10.76 36.64 -4.73
C GLN A 241 -10.75 35.17 -4.29
N CYS A 242 -9.57 34.59 -4.08
CA CYS A 242 -9.44 33.24 -3.53
C CYS A 242 -10.11 33.14 -2.15
N SER A 243 -9.87 34.13 -1.28
CA SER A 243 -10.49 34.20 0.05
C SER A 243 -12.01 34.35 0.00
N LEU A 244 -12.53 35.17 -0.92
CA LEU A 244 -13.97 35.33 -1.13
C LEU A 244 -14.62 34.00 -1.52
N TRP A 245 -14.02 33.26 -2.47
CA TRP A 245 -14.52 31.95 -2.86
C TRP A 245 -14.40 30.92 -1.74
N GLN A 246 -13.33 30.96 -0.95
CA GLN A 246 -13.21 30.09 0.22
C GLN A 246 -14.32 30.37 1.24
N GLN A 247 -14.72 31.62 1.43
CA GLN A 247 -15.86 31.97 2.29
C GLN A 247 -17.18 31.43 1.75
N TYR A 248 -17.40 31.48 0.43
CA TYR A 248 -18.55 30.83 -0.17
C TYR A 248 -18.55 29.32 0.07
N LEU A 249 -17.42 28.64 -0.16
CA LEU A 249 -17.28 27.20 0.10
C LEU A 249 -17.54 26.83 1.56
N ASN A 250 -17.14 27.71 2.49
CA ASN A 250 -17.35 27.50 3.91
C ASN A 250 -18.79 27.78 4.38
N ASN A 251 -19.63 28.38 3.52
CA ASN A 251 -21.03 28.63 3.84
C ASN A 251 -21.87 27.35 3.61
N ALA A 252 -22.32 26.73 4.71
CA ALA A 252 -23.15 25.53 4.65
C ALA A 252 -24.52 25.72 3.97
N GLU A 253 -25.00 26.96 3.83
CA GLU A 253 -26.24 27.25 3.10
C GLU A 253 -26.07 27.17 1.58
N TRP A 254 -24.85 27.30 1.07
CA TRP A 254 -24.56 27.16 -0.36
C TRP A 254 -24.08 25.74 -0.65
N HIS A 255 -24.96 24.96 -1.25
CA HIS A 255 -24.73 23.55 -1.55
C HIS A 255 -25.07 23.25 -3.01
N PRO A 256 -24.18 23.62 -3.97
CA PRO A 256 -24.42 23.50 -5.40
C PRO A 256 -24.18 22.05 -5.87
N PHE A 257 -24.98 21.12 -5.35
CA PHE A 257 -24.95 19.72 -5.71
C PHE A 257 -26.34 19.21 -6.09
N LYS A 258 -26.36 18.28 -7.03
CA LYS A 258 -27.57 17.55 -7.44
C LYS A 258 -27.37 16.05 -7.32
N ILE A 259 -28.46 15.36 -7.02
CA ILE A 259 -28.46 13.90 -6.90
C ILE A 259 -28.85 13.30 -8.24
N ILE A 260 -27.98 12.46 -8.78
CA ILE A 260 -28.25 11.62 -9.94
C ILE A 260 -28.43 10.17 -9.51
N ASN A 261 -29.42 9.49 -10.08
CA ASN A 261 -29.67 8.07 -9.82
C ASN A 261 -29.14 7.24 -10.98
N ASN A 262 -28.27 6.28 -10.67
CA ASN A 262 -27.74 5.34 -11.64
C ASN A 262 -28.76 4.23 -11.95
N ALA A 263 -28.63 3.57 -13.10
CA ALA A 263 -29.54 2.48 -13.54
C ALA A 263 -29.63 1.30 -12.55
N GLU A 264 -28.65 1.17 -11.64
CA GLU A 264 -28.56 0.15 -10.60
C GLU A 264 -29.23 0.58 -9.27
N GLY A 265 -29.84 1.77 -9.20
CA GLY A 265 -30.51 2.30 -8.01
C GLY A 265 -29.62 3.03 -7.00
N ASN A 266 -28.35 3.24 -7.32
CA ASN A 266 -27.43 4.03 -6.50
C ASN A 266 -27.58 5.53 -6.79
N SER A 267 -27.75 6.33 -5.73
CA SER A 267 -27.77 7.79 -5.80
C SER A 267 -26.36 8.35 -5.61
N GLN A 268 -25.89 9.18 -6.55
CA GLN A 268 -24.61 9.87 -6.46
C GLN A 268 -24.84 11.39 -6.48
N GLU A 269 -24.14 12.09 -5.60
CA GLU A 269 -24.16 13.54 -5.53
C GLU A 269 -23.06 14.11 -6.42
N ILE A 270 -23.44 14.97 -7.38
CA ILE A 270 -22.53 15.63 -8.31
C ILE A 270 -22.69 17.14 -8.22
N VAL A 271 -21.64 17.89 -8.54
CA VAL A 271 -21.71 19.35 -8.59
C VAL A 271 -22.73 19.77 -9.64
N ASP A 272 -23.59 20.72 -9.29
CA ASP A 272 -24.58 21.27 -10.20
C ASP A 272 -23.92 22.30 -11.13
N ASP A 273 -23.83 21.96 -12.42
CA ASP A 273 -23.32 22.83 -13.48
C ASP A 273 -24.28 23.97 -13.85
N GLU A 274 -25.51 23.93 -13.36
CA GLU A 274 -26.50 25.00 -13.48
C GLU A 274 -26.42 26.04 -12.36
N ASP A 275 -25.55 25.86 -11.35
CA ASP A 275 -25.39 26.83 -10.27
C ASP A 275 -24.89 28.19 -10.81
N GLU A 276 -25.67 29.24 -10.55
CA GLU A 276 -25.44 30.58 -11.08
C GLU A 276 -24.07 31.14 -10.68
N ARG A 277 -23.61 30.88 -9.44
CA ARG A 277 -22.32 31.38 -8.97
C ARG A 277 -21.17 30.67 -9.66
N LEU A 278 -21.23 29.35 -9.78
CA LEU A 278 -20.22 28.56 -10.49
C LEU A 278 -20.17 28.91 -11.99
N GLN A 279 -21.30 29.17 -12.63
CA GLN A 279 -21.35 29.63 -14.01
C GLN A 279 -20.70 31.02 -14.16
N ASN A 280 -21.06 31.97 -13.29
CA ASN A 280 -20.47 33.31 -13.30
C ASN A 280 -18.96 33.27 -13.05
N LEU A 281 -18.48 32.44 -12.12
CA LEU A 281 -17.05 32.24 -11.88
C LEU A 281 -16.30 31.83 -13.14
N LYS A 282 -16.85 30.84 -13.85
CA LYS A 282 -16.26 30.31 -15.08
C LYS A 282 -16.25 31.35 -16.19
N LEU A 283 -17.33 32.13 -16.34
CA LEU A 283 -17.45 33.19 -17.34
C LEU A 283 -16.48 34.34 -17.07
N GLU A 284 -16.36 34.79 -15.82
CA GLU A 284 -15.54 35.94 -15.46
C GLU A 284 -14.04 35.59 -15.43
N TRP A 285 -13.69 34.45 -14.84
CA TRP A 285 -12.32 34.14 -14.44
C TRP A 285 -11.71 32.94 -15.16
N GLY A 286 -12.52 32.18 -15.92
CA GLY A 286 -12.06 31.09 -16.76
C GLY A 286 -12.00 29.72 -16.06
N ASP A 287 -11.63 28.71 -16.85
CA ASP A 287 -11.71 27.31 -16.45
C ASP A 287 -10.75 26.93 -15.32
N ASP A 288 -9.55 27.51 -15.27
CA ASP A 288 -8.53 27.14 -14.28
C ASP A 288 -8.97 27.50 -12.86
N ILE A 289 -9.53 28.70 -12.66
CA ILE A 289 -10.07 29.16 -11.39
C ILE A 289 -11.34 28.37 -11.03
N TYR A 290 -12.23 28.16 -12.00
CA TYR A 290 -13.42 27.33 -11.82
C TYR A 290 -13.06 25.91 -11.33
N MET A 291 -12.09 25.26 -11.96
CA MET A 291 -11.64 23.91 -11.59
C MET A 291 -11.01 23.87 -10.20
N ALA A 292 -10.27 24.91 -9.80
CA ALA A 292 -9.72 25.01 -8.45
C ALA A 292 -10.82 25.07 -7.38
N VAL A 293 -11.82 25.92 -7.59
CA VAL A 293 -12.96 26.06 -6.68
C VAL A 293 -13.82 24.79 -6.63
N VAL A 294 -14.11 24.17 -7.78
CA VAL A 294 -14.90 22.94 -7.85
C VAL A 294 -14.17 21.76 -7.20
N THR A 295 -12.85 21.67 -7.36
CA THR A 295 -12.04 20.63 -6.68
C THR A 295 -12.14 20.79 -5.17
N ALA A 296 -11.88 22.00 -4.64
CA ALA A 296 -12.00 22.28 -3.21
C ALA A 296 -13.44 22.03 -2.68
N LEU A 297 -14.47 22.38 -3.46
CA LEU A 297 -15.86 22.11 -3.12
C LEU A 297 -16.16 20.60 -2.99
N LYS A 298 -15.66 19.78 -3.92
CA LYS A 298 -15.81 18.32 -3.89
C LYS A 298 -15.08 17.72 -2.69
N GLU A 299 -13.85 18.17 -2.43
CA GLU A 299 -13.08 17.76 -1.25
C GLU A 299 -13.81 18.09 0.05
N LEU A 300 -14.39 19.29 0.20
CA LEU A 300 -15.21 19.62 1.38
C LEU A 300 -16.43 18.70 1.50
N ASN A 301 -17.07 18.33 0.39
CA ASN A 301 -18.23 17.45 0.43
C ASN A 301 -17.87 16.01 0.83
N GLU A 302 -16.69 15.54 0.41
CA GLU A 302 -16.19 14.20 0.74
C GLU A 302 -15.68 14.12 2.18
N TYR A 303 -14.89 15.10 2.62
CA TYR A 303 -14.17 15.04 3.90
C TYR A 303 -14.90 15.74 5.05
N ASN A 304 -15.71 16.78 4.77
CA ASN A 304 -16.41 17.57 5.78
C ASN A 304 -17.78 18.13 5.32
N PRO A 305 -18.71 17.27 4.89
CA PRO A 305 -19.95 17.72 4.23
C PRO A 305 -20.80 18.67 5.09
N SER A 306 -20.82 18.43 6.41
CA SER A 306 -21.60 19.22 7.36
C SER A 306 -20.84 20.43 7.92
N GLY A 307 -19.54 20.30 8.15
CA GLY A 307 -18.75 21.35 8.80
C GLY A 307 -18.24 22.43 7.85
N ARG A 308 -18.04 22.10 6.57
CA ARG A 308 -17.59 23.04 5.53
C ARG A 308 -16.33 23.85 5.90
N TYR A 309 -15.46 23.29 6.74
CA TYR A 309 -14.15 23.86 7.01
C TYR A 309 -13.05 22.92 6.49
N VAL A 310 -11.94 23.51 6.11
CA VAL A 310 -10.75 22.81 5.59
C VAL A 310 -10.27 21.76 6.59
N ILE A 311 -10.08 20.52 6.13
CA ILE A 311 -9.56 19.42 6.95
C ILE A 311 -8.13 19.08 6.55
N PRO A 312 -7.15 19.11 7.47
CA PRO A 312 -5.83 18.58 7.21
C PRO A 312 -5.86 17.06 7.18
N GLU A 313 -5.40 16.47 6.07
CA GLU A 313 -5.32 15.03 5.86
C GLU A 313 -3.88 14.60 5.55
N LEU A 314 -3.50 13.42 6.06
CA LEU A 314 -2.23 12.81 5.70
C LEU A 314 -2.30 12.36 4.23
N TRP A 315 -1.38 12.82 3.41
CA TRP A 315 -1.48 12.65 1.96
C TRP A 315 -0.25 12.03 1.33
N ASN A 316 -0.46 11.10 0.41
CA ASN A 316 0.59 10.54 -0.42
C ASN A 316 0.59 11.29 -1.75
N PHE A 317 1.41 12.34 -1.84
CA PHE A 317 1.54 13.17 -3.03
C PHE A 317 2.04 12.43 -4.29
N LYS A 318 2.58 11.21 -4.15
CA LYS A 318 2.98 10.40 -5.31
C LYS A 318 1.83 9.59 -5.89
N GLU A 319 0.89 9.17 -5.05
CA GLU A 319 -0.25 8.33 -5.44
C GLU A 319 -1.56 9.11 -5.47
N GLU A 320 -1.53 10.42 -5.18
CA GLU A 320 -2.69 11.33 -5.18
C GLU A 320 -3.88 10.79 -4.37
N ARG A 321 -3.57 10.21 -3.20
CA ARG A 321 -4.56 9.65 -2.27
C ARG A 321 -4.16 9.85 -0.82
N LYS A 322 -5.12 9.62 0.07
CA LYS A 322 -4.88 9.59 1.52
C LYS A 322 -3.75 8.61 1.85
N ALA A 323 -2.76 9.11 2.58
CA ALA A 323 -1.65 8.30 3.05
C ALA A 323 -2.10 7.40 4.19
N THR A 324 -1.65 6.16 4.15
CA THR A 324 -1.80 5.23 5.27
C THR A 324 -0.80 5.58 6.37
N LEU A 325 -1.15 5.26 7.61
CA LEU A 325 -0.25 5.44 8.74
C LEU A 325 1.11 4.75 8.52
N LYS A 326 1.11 3.57 7.86
CA LYS A 326 2.32 2.83 7.51
C LYS A 326 3.24 3.62 6.56
N GLU A 327 2.69 4.27 5.54
CA GLU A 327 3.46 5.10 4.60
C GLU A 327 4.08 6.29 5.30
N VAL A 328 3.30 6.98 6.15
CA VAL A 328 3.78 8.13 6.91
C VAL A 328 4.89 7.73 7.89
N ILE A 329 4.73 6.63 8.62
CA ILE A 329 5.77 6.12 9.52
C ILE A 329 7.03 5.74 8.73
N ALA A 330 6.90 5.06 7.59
CA ALA A 330 8.04 4.70 6.76
C ALA A 330 8.80 5.93 6.25
N TYR A 331 8.08 6.98 5.86
CA TYR A 331 8.65 8.27 5.47
C TYR A 331 9.45 8.91 6.61
N ILE A 332 8.84 9.03 7.80
CA ILE A 332 9.48 9.60 8.99
C ILE A 332 10.74 8.80 9.37
N VAL A 333 10.65 7.47 9.42
CA VAL A 333 11.79 6.60 9.78
C VAL A 333 12.94 6.75 8.78
N LYS A 334 12.64 6.85 7.47
CA LYS A 334 13.65 7.08 6.44
C LYS A 334 14.36 8.41 6.65
N ASN A 335 13.62 9.49 6.89
CA ASN A 335 14.17 10.83 7.06
C ASN A 335 14.99 10.98 8.34
N ILE A 336 14.56 10.35 9.45
CA ILE A 336 15.34 10.30 10.70
C ILE A 336 16.67 9.57 10.49
N LYS A 337 16.68 8.44 9.78
CA LYS A 337 17.92 7.68 9.48
C LYS A 337 18.90 8.48 8.63
N THR A 338 18.41 9.26 7.67
CA THR A 338 19.26 10.12 6.84
C THR A 338 19.85 11.30 7.62
N LEU A 339 19.10 11.88 8.57
CA LEU A 339 19.59 12.97 9.41
C LEU A 339 20.69 12.50 10.37
N LYS A 340 20.57 11.29 10.94
CA LYS A 340 21.60 10.69 11.82
C LYS A 340 22.93 10.37 11.13
N ARG A 341 22.97 10.31 9.80
CA ARG A 341 24.20 10.08 9.01
C ARG A 341 24.91 11.38 8.58
N LYS A 342 24.24 12.53 8.72
CA LYS A 342 24.76 13.84 8.31
C LYS A 342 25.29 14.69 9.48
N ARG A 343 24.91 14.35 10.72
CA ARG A 343 25.61 14.78 11.93
C ARG A 343 26.76 13.84 12.21
#